data_AF-A0A2G6HK82-F1
#
_entry.id   AF-A0A2G6HK82-F1
#
_cell.length_a   1.000
_cell.length_b   1.000
_cell.length_c   1.000
_cell.angle_alpha   90.00
_cell.angle_beta   90.00
_cell.angle_gamma   90.00
#
_symmetry.space_group_name_H-M   'P 1'
#
loop_
_entity.id
_entity.type
_entity.pdbx_description
1 polymer ?
#
loop_
_entity_poly.entity_id
_entity_poly.type
_entity_poly.pdbx_seq_one_letter_code
_entity_poly.pdbx_strand_id
1 'polypeptide(L)'
;MHVVGISVLVPLLLFFGLPRALGARKHRLLLASACLLFAISWYLPSPDIDGRQTAFMTHVFGGGVFCGLLAVYLKNVLGWRTSWWREAAALFALVSSLGVINELFEVVLWRFNLMPNGISDTSWDLVANTLGALLFFLGYKAGQWSRSAWTK
;
A
#
# COMPACT_ATOMS: atom_id res chain seq x y z
N MET A 1 -22.20 0.76 -0.12
CA MET A 1 -21.79 1.14 -1.49
C MET A 1 -20.39 1.79 -1.57
N HIS A 2 -19.66 1.99 -0.47
CA HIS A 2 -18.35 2.70 -0.50
C HIS A 2 -17.13 1.82 -0.83
N VAL A 3 -17.12 0.56 -0.40
CA VAL A 3 -16.01 -0.40 -0.57
C VAL A 3 -15.64 -0.64 -2.04
N VAL A 4 -16.63 -0.89 -2.89
CA VAL A 4 -16.42 -1.15 -4.34
C VAL A 4 -15.97 0.12 -5.07
N GLY A 5 -16.41 1.29 -4.63
CA GLY A 5 -16.00 2.56 -5.22
C GLY A 5 -14.52 2.82 -4.99
N ILE A 6 -14.05 2.66 -3.75
CA ILE A 6 -12.65 2.93 -3.38
C ILE A 6 -11.72 1.88 -3.99
N SER A 7 -12.09 0.60 -3.95
CA SER A 7 -11.28 -0.51 -4.47
C SER A 7 -11.04 -0.43 -5.99
N VAL A 8 -11.86 0.33 -6.73
CA VAL A 8 -11.72 0.55 -8.18
C VAL A 8 -11.18 1.93 -8.50
N LEU A 9 -11.74 2.98 -7.89
CA LEU A 9 -11.41 4.37 -8.22
C LEU A 9 -9.96 4.70 -7.89
N VAL A 10 -9.45 4.31 -6.72
CA VAL A 10 -8.08 4.61 -6.31
C VAL A 10 -7.06 3.96 -7.27
N PRO A 11 -7.15 2.64 -7.58
CA PRO A 11 -6.31 2.02 -8.61
C PRO A 11 -6.39 2.69 -9.98
N LEU A 12 -7.58 3.08 -10.45
CA LEU A 12 -7.73 3.76 -11.74
C LEU A 12 -7.03 5.13 -11.73
N LEU A 13 -7.26 5.93 -10.70
CA LEU A 13 -6.63 7.24 -10.54
C LEU A 13 -5.11 7.12 -10.48
N LEU A 14 -4.58 6.12 -9.78
CA LEU A 14 -3.14 5.87 -9.73
C LEU A 14 -2.59 5.38 -11.07
N PHE A 15 -3.22 4.38 -11.69
CA PHE A 15 -2.74 3.78 -12.93
C PHE A 15 -2.69 4.78 -14.10
N PHE A 16 -3.65 5.71 -14.15
CA PHE A 16 -3.75 6.72 -15.20
C PHE A 16 -3.13 8.06 -14.81
N GLY A 17 -3.24 8.48 -13.55
CA GLY A 17 -2.79 9.78 -13.06
C GLY A 17 -1.30 9.80 -12.74
N LEU A 18 -0.79 8.78 -12.05
CA LEU A 18 0.60 8.77 -11.58
C LEU A 18 1.63 8.83 -12.73
N PRO A 19 1.51 8.05 -13.82
CA PRO A 19 2.42 8.17 -14.96
C PRO A 19 2.38 9.55 -15.63
N ARG A 20 1.22 10.21 -15.64
CA ARG A 20 1.06 11.55 -16.21
C ARG A 20 1.74 12.60 -15.32
N ALA A 21 1.53 12.54 -14.02
CA ALA A 21 2.15 13.43 -13.04
C ALA A 21 3.68 13.32 -13.05
N LEU A 22 4.21 12.10 -13.24
CA LEU A 22 5.65 11.84 -13.31
C LEU A 22 6.26 12.04 -14.71
N GLY A 23 5.45 12.34 -15.74
CA GLY A 23 5.93 12.46 -17.13
C GLY A 23 6.55 11.17 -17.70
N ALA A 24 6.27 10.00 -17.11
CA ALA A 24 6.94 8.75 -17.45
C ALA A 24 5.97 7.57 -17.52
N ARG A 25 6.02 6.80 -18.61
CA ARG A 25 5.17 5.61 -18.85
C ARG A 25 5.89 4.27 -18.70
N LYS A 26 7.10 4.25 -18.13
CA LYS A 26 7.88 3.01 -17.94
C LYS A 26 7.29 2.18 -16.77
N HIS A 27 7.64 0.89 -16.70
CA HIS A 27 7.27 -0.02 -15.62
C HIS A 27 5.75 -0.18 -15.38
N ARG A 28 4.91 -0.06 -16.42
CA ARG A 28 3.44 -0.14 -16.30
C ARG A 28 2.94 -1.44 -15.68
N LEU A 29 3.61 -2.56 -15.95
CA LEU A 29 3.24 -3.85 -15.38
C LEU A 29 3.39 -3.84 -13.86
N LEU A 30 4.45 -3.23 -13.33
CA LEU A 30 4.65 -3.11 -11.88
C LEU A 30 3.57 -2.24 -11.23
N LEU A 31 3.23 -1.10 -11.87
CA LEU A 31 2.14 -0.25 -11.40
C LEU A 31 0.78 -0.96 -11.50
N ALA A 32 0.54 -1.71 -12.58
CA ALA A 32 -0.67 -2.51 -12.74
C ALA A 32 -0.78 -3.59 -11.65
N SER A 33 0.33 -4.29 -11.33
CA SER A 33 0.38 -5.27 -10.24
C SER A 33 0.06 -4.62 -8.88
N ALA A 34 0.61 -3.44 -8.60
CA ALA A 34 0.28 -2.70 -7.38
C ALA A 34 -1.22 -2.35 -7.33
N CYS A 35 -1.75 -1.77 -8.42
CA CYS A 35 -3.16 -1.40 -8.54
C CYS A 35 -4.10 -2.60 -8.40
N LEU A 36 -3.76 -3.73 -9.02
CA LEU A 36 -4.53 -4.96 -8.94
C LEU A 36 -4.48 -5.55 -7.53
N LEU A 37 -3.30 -5.57 -6.90
CA LEU A 37 -3.16 -6.03 -5.51
C LEU A 37 -4.03 -5.19 -4.56
N PHE A 38 -4.00 -3.87 -4.71
CA PHE A 38 -4.87 -2.97 -3.95
C PHE A 38 -6.34 -3.32 -4.19
N ALA A 39 -6.78 -3.47 -5.44
CA ALA A 39 -8.18 -3.78 -5.73
C ALA A 39 -8.62 -5.12 -5.10
N ILE A 40 -7.79 -6.17 -5.23
CA ILE A 40 -8.08 -7.50 -4.70
C ILE A 40 -8.08 -7.52 -3.17
N SER A 41 -7.22 -6.74 -2.51
CA SER A 41 -7.08 -6.80 -1.05
C SER A 41 -8.37 -6.46 -0.30
N TRP A 42 -9.23 -5.62 -0.89
CA TRP A 42 -10.55 -5.27 -0.33
C TRP A 42 -11.52 -6.44 -0.22
N TYR A 43 -11.24 -7.55 -0.91
CA TYR A 43 -12.06 -8.74 -0.93
C TYR A 43 -11.41 -9.91 -0.18
N LEU A 44 -10.24 -9.69 0.42
CA LEU A 44 -9.59 -10.72 1.24
C LEU A 44 -10.30 -10.82 2.60
N PRO A 45 -10.57 -12.05 3.08
CA PRO A 45 -11.13 -12.23 4.40
C PRO A 45 -10.14 -11.73 5.44
N SER A 46 -10.59 -10.88 6.34
CA SER A 46 -9.79 -10.39 7.46
C SER A 46 -10.17 -11.13 8.75
N PRO A 47 -9.19 -11.43 9.62
CA PRO A 47 -9.47 -12.07 10.90
C PRO A 47 -10.24 -11.12 11.83
N ASP A 48 -11.07 -11.71 12.68
CA ASP A 48 -11.57 -11.01 13.86
C ASP A 48 -10.44 -10.91 14.89
N ILE A 49 -10.18 -9.70 15.39
CA ILE A 49 -9.19 -9.45 16.43
C ILE A 49 -9.92 -8.84 17.61
N ASP A 50 -9.73 -9.40 18.80
CA ASP A 50 -10.40 -8.98 20.04
C ASP A 50 -11.94 -8.89 19.92
N GLY A 51 -12.54 -9.79 19.13
CA GLY A 51 -13.98 -9.85 18.89
C GLY A 51 -14.53 -8.75 17.97
N ARG A 52 -13.66 -8.02 17.27
CA ARG A 52 -14.03 -6.97 16.32
C ARG A 52 -13.67 -7.39 14.89
N GLN A 53 -14.56 -7.09 13.96
CA GLN A 53 -14.24 -7.20 12.54
C GLN A 53 -13.20 -6.15 12.18
N THR A 54 -12.04 -6.60 11.73
CA THR A 54 -10.95 -5.73 11.27
C THR A 54 -10.85 -5.74 9.75
N ALA A 55 -10.22 -4.72 9.19
CA ALA A 55 -9.80 -4.72 7.79
C ALA A 55 -8.32 -5.18 7.64
N PHE A 56 -7.82 -5.99 8.57
CA PHE A 56 -6.39 -6.27 8.72
C PHE A 56 -5.73 -6.77 7.43
N MET A 57 -6.34 -7.71 6.70
CA MET A 57 -5.76 -8.21 5.45
C MET A 57 -5.80 -7.17 4.32
N THR A 58 -6.82 -6.31 4.30
CA THR A 58 -6.87 -5.16 3.40
C THR A 58 -5.69 -4.22 3.65
N HIS A 59 -5.36 -3.94 4.91
CA HIS A 59 -4.23 -3.07 5.27
C HIS A 59 -2.87 -3.73 5.06
N VAL A 60 -2.71 -5.04 5.34
CA VAL A 60 -1.46 -5.76 5.04
C VAL A 60 -1.17 -5.70 3.54
N PHE A 61 -2.11 -6.07 2.68
CA PHE A 61 -1.86 -6.19 1.24
C PHE A 61 -2.09 -4.89 0.48
N GLY A 62 -3.23 -4.24 0.68
CA GLY A 62 -3.62 -2.99 0.01
C GLY A 62 -2.98 -1.74 0.60
N GLY A 63 -2.52 -1.81 1.85
CA GLY A 63 -1.69 -0.76 2.43
C GLY A 63 -0.21 -1.10 2.28
N GLY A 64 0.29 -2.04 3.07
CA GLY A 64 1.71 -2.34 3.21
C GLY A 64 2.39 -2.86 1.94
N VAL A 65 1.96 -4.01 1.42
CA VAL A 65 2.58 -4.65 0.25
C VAL A 65 2.39 -3.78 -1.00
N PHE A 66 1.22 -3.19 -1.17
CA PHE A 66 0.93 -2.18 -2.20
C PHE A 66 1.92 -1.01 -2.15
N CYS A 67 2.13 -0.39 -0.97
CA CYS A 67 3.10 0.68 -0.81
C CYS A 67 4.52 0.23 -1.17
N GLY A 68 4.86 -1.01 -0.85
CA GLY A 68 6.11 -1.65 -1.27
C GLY A 68 6.29 -1.67 -2.80
N LEU A 69 5.30 -2.20 -3.52
CA LEU A 69 5.31 -2.24 -4.99
C LEU A 69 5.36 -0.83 -5.59
N LEU A 70 4.58 0.10 -5.03
CA LEU A 70 4.55 1.49 -5.44
C LEU A 70 5.90 2.17 -5.21
N ALA A 71 6.56 1.93 -4.08
CA ALA A 71 7.89 2.45 -3.78
C ALA A 71 8.93 1.93 -4.78
N VAL A 72 8.89 0.65 -5.16
CA VAL A 72 9.76 0.09 -6.20
C VAL A 72 9.45 0.70 -7.56
N TYR A 73 8.18 0.94 -7.90
CA TYR A 73 7.78 1.63 -9.12
C TYR A 73 8.36 3.05 -9.18
N LEU A 74 8.15 3.85 -8.12
CA LEU A 74 8.65 5.22 -8.01
C LEU A 74 10.18 5.25 -8.09
N LYS A 75 10.85 4.36 -7.36
CA LYS A 75 12.31 4.19 -7.40
C LYS A 75 12.80 3.97 -8.84
N ASN A 76 12.18 3.06 -9.57
CA ASN A 76 12.58 2.72 -10.94
C ASN A 76 12.32 3.87 -11.92
N VAL A 77 11.15 4.53 -11.81
CA VAL A 77 10.78 5.66 -12.68
C VAL A 77 11.68 6.87 -12.44
N LEU A 78 11.97 7.19 -11.18
CA LEU A 78 12.82 8.32 -10.80
C LEU A 78 14.32 8.03 -10.93
N GLY A 79 14.70 6.79 -11.29
CA GLY A 79 16.10 6.36 -11.32
C GLY A 79 16.79 6.43 -9.95
N TRP A 80 16.02 6.40 -8.86
CA TRP A 80 16.54 6.63 -7.52
C TRP A 80 17.35 5.41 -7.06
N ARG A 81 18.64 5.63 -6.77
CA ARG A 81 19.57 4.62 -6.26
C ARG A 81 20.12 5.08 -4.93
N THR A 82 19.90 4.29 -3.88
CA THR A 82 20.31 4.64 -2.52
C THR A 82 20.62 3.38 -1.70
N SER A 83 21.13 3.55 -0.49
CA SER A 83 21.40 2.45 0.44
C SER A 83 20.10 1.80 0.91
N TRP A 84 20.17 0.51 1.27
CA TRP A 84 18.99 -0.26 1.67
C TRP A 84 18.22 0.37 2.85
N TRP A 85 18.92 0.95 3.82
CA TRP A 85 18.29 1.57 5.00
C TRP A 85 17.52 2.86 4.65
N ARG A 86 17.97 3.62 3.65
CA ARG A 86 17.23 4.80 3.14
C ARG A 86 15.98 4.38 2.38
N GLU A 87 16.04 3.27 1.64
CA GLU A 87 14.84 2.68 1.02
C GLU A 87 13.84 2.22 2.09
N ALA A 88 14.31 1.57 3.16
CA ALA A 88 13.46 1.15 4.28
C ALA A 88 12.81 2.35 4.98
N ALA A 89 13.59 3.39 5.28
CA ALA A 89 13.09 4.62 5.89
C ALA A 89 12.05 5.32 5.01
N ALA A 90 12.27 5.39 3.70
CA ALA A 90 11.31 6.00 2.78
C ALA A 90 10.03 5.18 2.62
N LEU A 91 10.13 3.85 2.59
CA LEU A 91 8.96 2.97 2.59
C LEU A 91 8.17 3.11 3.89
N PHE A 92 8.85 3.15 5.04
CA PHE A 92 8.22 3.39 6.32
C PHE A 92 7.50 4.75 6.35
N ALA A 93 8.18 5.82 5.93
CA ALA A 93 7.55 7.15 5.84
C ALA A 93 6.34 7.16 4.91
N LEU A 94 6.41 6.49 3.74
CA LEU A 94 5.30 6.39 2.79
C LEU A 94 4.10 5.66 3.42
N VAL A 95 4.32 4.48 4.00
CA VAL A 95 3.22 3.67 4.54
C VAL A 95 2.61 4.32 5.78
N SER A 96 3.42 4.94 6.65
CA SER A 96 2.92 5.69 7.80
C SER A 96 2.13 6.93 7.38
N SER A 97 2.61 7.68 6.38
CA SER A 97 1.90 8.87 5.89
C SER A 97 0.56 8.50 5.28
N LEU A 98 0.51 7.45 4.47
CA LEU A 98 -0.73 6.97 3.87
C LEU A 98 -1.68 6.37 4.92
N GLY A 99 -1.16 5.67 5.93
CA GLY A 99 -1.93 5.20 7.08
C GLY A 99 -2.60 6.36 7.82
N VAL A 100 -1.85 7.40 8.17
CA VAL A 100 -2.42 8.61 8.81
C VAL A 100 -3.45 9.30 7.93
N ILE A 101 -3.19 9.42 6.62
CA ILE A 101 -4.15 9.99 5.66
C ILE A 101 -5.45 9.16 5.61
N ASN A 102 -5.35 7.83 5.68
CA ASN A 102 -6.52 6.95 5.72
C ASN A 102 -7.39 7.23 6.96
N GLU A 103 -6.78 7.27 8.15
CA GLU A 103 -7.50 7.57 9.40
C GLU A 103 -8.16 8.95 9.37
N LEU A 104 -7.45 9.95 8.84
CA LEU A 104 -8.02 11.29 8.70
C LEU A 104 -9.19 11.32 7.71
N PHE A 105 -9.12 10.55 6.63
CA PHE A 105 -10.22 10.39 5.69
C PHE A 105 -11.43 9.73 6.34
N GLU A 106 -11.22 8.69 7.14
CA GLU A 106 -12.26 8.04 7.94
C GLU A 106 -12.93 8.99 8.93
N VAL A 107 -12.16 9.82 9.64
CA VAL A 107 -12.69 10.88 10.51
C VAL A 107 -13.59 11.85 9.74
N VAL A 108 -13.18 12.26 8.54
CA VAL A 108 -13.99 13.14 7.68
C VAL A 108 -15.30 12.45 7.27
N LEU A 109 -15.25 11.20 6.80
CA LEU A 109 -16.45 10.44 6.42
C LEU A 109 -17.42 10.27 7.60
N TRP A 110 -16.89 9.95 8.78
CA TRP A 110 -17.67 9.85 10.00
C TRP A 110 -18.33 11.19 10.36
N ARG A 111 -17.57 12.30 10.29
CA ARG A 111 -18.07 13.66 10.60
C ARG A 111 -19.24 14.09 9.70
N PHE A 112 -19.29 13.60 8.46
CA PHE A 112 -20.36 13.85 7.48
C PHE A 112 -21.42 12.75 7.43
N ASN A 113 -21.45 11.83 8.41
CA ASN A 113 -22.40 10.72 8.51
C ASN A 113 -22.39 9.77 7.28
N LEU A 114 -21.26 9.69 6.57
CA LEU A 114 -21.01 8.76 5.48
C LEU A 114 -20.45 7.42 5.98
N MET A 115 -20.08 7.34 7.26
CA MET A 115 -19.61 6.13 7.93
C MET A 115 -20.36 5.93 9.27
N PRO A 116 -21.67 5.60 9.21
CA PRO A 116 -22.55 5.59 10.39
C PRO A 116 -22.19 4.50 11.41
N ASN A 117 -21.44 3.48 10.99
CA ASN A 117 -20.98 2.39 11.86
C ASN A 117 -19.75 2.78 12.71
N GLY A 118 -19.26 4.02 12.59
CA GLY A 118 -18.14 4.53 13.36
C GLY A 118 -16.78 4.27 12.70
N ILE A 119 -15.73 4.71 13.40
CA ILE A 119 -14.31 4.52 13.05
C ILE A 119 -13.85 3.20 13.71
N SER A 120 -13.16 2.36 12.94
CA SER A 120 -12.66 1.06 13.41
C SER A 120 -11.36 1.18 14.21
N ASP A 121 -10.76 0.03 14.58
CA ASP A 121 -9.56 -0.01 15.40
C ASP A 121 -8.31 0.42 14.63
N THR A 122 -8.12 1.74 14.54
CA THR A 122 -6.99 2.46 13.92
C THR A 122 -5.62 1.86 14.24
N SER A 123 -5.45 1.31 15.45
CA SER A 123 -4.16 0.77 15.88
C SER A 123 -3.78 -0.49 15.08
N TRP A 124 -4.74 -1.36 14.81
CA TRP A 124 -4.54 -2.57 14.03
C TRP A 124 -4.28 -2.27 12.55
N ASP A 125 -4.88 -1.22 12.01
CA ASP A 125 -4.66 -0.81 10.63
C ASP A 125 -3.23 -0.32 10.42
N LEU A 126 -2.68 0.46 11.37
CA LEU A 126 -1.27 0.87 11.36
C LEU A 126 -0.30 -0.32 11.50
N VAL A 127 -0.62 -1.28 12.38
CA VAL A 127 0.17 -2.51 12.53
C VAL A 127 0.18 -3.31 11.22
N ALA A 128 -1.00 -3.54 10.63
CA ALA A 128 -1.18 -4.28 9.39
C ALA A 128 -0.41 -3.64 8.23
N ASN A 129 -0.57 -2.33 8.05
CA ASN A 129 0.16 -1.53 7.06
C ASN A 129 1.68 -1.72 7.19
N THR A 130 2.19 -1.55 8.42
CA THR A 130 3.62 -1.64 8.70
C THR A 130 4.16 -3.06 8.49
N LEU A 131 3.40 -4.08 8.91
CA LEU A 131 3.74 -5.48 8.72
C LEU A 131 3.84 -5.83 7.23
N GLY A 132 2.84 -5.44 6.43
CA GLY A 132 2.84 -5.69 4.99
C GLY A 132 4.03 -5.03 4.28
N ALA A 133 4.35 -3.78 4.66
CA ALA A 133 5.51 -3.06 4.13
C ALA A 133 6.83 -3.76 4.51
N LEU A 134 6.96 -4.23 5.75
CA LEU A 134 8.13 -4.99 6.21
C LEU A 134 8.29 -6.30 5.45
N LEU A 135 7.24 -7.11 5.36
CA LEU A 135 7.26 -8.40 4.65
C LEU A 135 7.64 -8.22 3.19
N PHE A 136 7.06 -7.23 2.52
CA PHE A 136 7.43 -6.87 1.16
C PHE A 136 8.92 -6.50 1.06
N PHE A 137 9.39 -5.61 1.94
CA PHE A 137 10.76 -5.11 1.89
C PHE A 137 11.79 -6.23 2.07
N LEU A 138 11.55 -7.14 3.03
CA LEU A 138 12.38 -8.31 3.25
C LEU A 138 12.41 -9.22 2.02
N GLY A 139 11.25 -9.54 1.45
CA GLY A 139 11.15 -10.37 0.24
C GLY A 139 11.84 -9.72 -0.97
N TYR A 140 11.64 -8.42 -1.17
CA TYR A 140 12.30 -7.65 -2.22
C TYR A 140 13.84 -7.68 -2.06
N LYS A 141 14.36 -7.45 -0.85
CA LYS A 141 15.80 -7.48 -0.59
C LYS A 141 16.40 -8.87 -0.74
N ALA A 142 15.73 -9.91 -0.24
CA ALA A 142 16.12 -11.30 -0.46
C ALA A 142 16.21 -11.61 -1.96
N GLY A 143 15.18 -11.22 -2.75
CA GLY A 143 15.17 -11.43 -4.21
C GLY A 143 16.22 -10.60 -4.97
N GLN A 144 16.64 -9.44 -4.46
CA GLN A 144 17.80 -8.72 -5.01
C GLN A 144 19.12 -9.44 -4.71
N TRP A 145 19.29 -9.91 -3.48
CA TRP A 145 20.49 -10.62 -3.04
C TRP A 145 20.68 -11.93 -3.79
N SER A 146 19.63 -12.75 -3.92
CA SER A 146 19.69 -13.99 -4.69
C SER A 146 20.15 -13.72 -6.13
N ARG A 147 19.54 -12.77 -6.83
CA ARG A 147 19.95 -12.43 -8.22
C ARG A 147 21.41 -12.01 -8.33
N SER A 148 21.94 -11.28 -7.34
CA SER A 148 23.35 -10.89 -7.33
C SER A 148 24.31 -12.06 -7.07
N ALA A 149 23.86 -13.13 -6.41
CA ALA A 149 24.67 -14.30 -6.12
C ALA A 149 24.84 -15.23 -7.34
N TRP A 150 23.84 -15.28 -8.21
CA TRP A 150 23.87 -16.11 -9.44
C TRP A 150 24.58 -15.47 -10.64
N THR A 151 24.87 -14.16 -10.58
CA THR A 151 25.57 -13.43 -11.65
C THR A 151 27.07 -13.25 -11.39
N LYS A 152 27.60 -13.88 -10.34
CA LYS A 152 29.03 -13.97 -10.04
C LYS A 152 29.52 -15.37 -10.37
#